data_AF-A0AAD0RTJ4-F1
#
_entry.id   AF-A0AAD0RTJ4-F1
#
_cell.length_a   1.000
_cell.length_b   1.000
_cell.length_c   1.000
_cell.angle_alpha   90.00
_cell.angle_beta   90.00
_cell.angle_gamma   90.00
#
_symmetry.space_group_name_H-M   'P 1'
#
loop_
_entity.id
_entity.type
_entity.pdbx_description
1 polymer ?
#
loop_
_entity_poly.entity_id
_entity_poly.type
_entity_poly.pdbx_seq_one_letter_code
_entity_poly.pdbx_strand_id
1 'polypeptide(L)'
;MPNIAAHSATRPLAAPAALPTARAAAAQPQLGLGRCLTSASNRCAAAPDRPQTTQGPVPQQARFQSLLFRVANGVVNASPARQDQAVALYGLSHAQMQLGDFVCGELDMQNVATIATYNKQLDIVHYSRDYTMSYFSPRELIQEFSGHISDAAAGKLVKRARQPAAPILQAWADYLGAHHTRLDPFIRLNALLANVPPEERSAVATRFVLKNTSGDCRTETTVNNLLHLVHACGCKNADDVVAALGKLTLDRHDLLDLSELFIKHFFRNSSKLGLEFFAKQGAEIAFAWNDAGRGKMDLEAIRQKPWQEQQRRFQHSYEPITYSEVRSVLRQPELFDGKVSKVYFADDGVELAGSPASEQWVALTRPIAAQRH
;
A
#
# COMPACT_ATOMS: atom_id res chain seq x y z
N MET A 1 -44.35 48.92 4.83
CA MET A 1 -43.08 49.63 5.09
C MET A 1 -42.89 49.71 6.61
N PRO A 2 -41.68 49.56 7.18
CA PRO A 2 -40.36 49.23 6.59
C PRO A 2 -39.86 47.85 7.06
N ASN A 3 -39.39 46.92 6.21
CA ASN A 3 -38.05 46.81 5.63
C ASN A 3 -36.90 47.36 6.48
N ILE A 4 -36.29 46.48 7.30
CA ILE A 4 -34.93 46.67 7.83
C ILE A 4 -34.16 45.40 7.49
N ALA A 5 -33.33 45.53 6.46
CA ALA A 5 -32.38 44.52 6.02
C ALA A 5 -31.26 44.37 7.05
N ALA A 6 -30.87 43.13 7.31
CA ALA A 6 -29.71 42.78 8.11
C ALA A 6 -28.43 43.23 7.38
N HIS A 7 -27.76 44.25 7.91
CA HIS A 7 -26.37 44.53 7.60
C HIS A 7 -25.48 43.62 8.46
N SER A 8 -25.09 42.47 7.91
CA SER A 8 -23.93 41.72 8.38
C SER A 8 -22.73 42.05 7.50
N ALA A 9 -21.73 42.67 8.11
CA ALA A 9 -20.49 43.09 7.48
C ALA A 9 -19.72 41.89 6.92
N THR A 10 -19.56 41.86 5.60
CA THR A 10 -18.66 40.96 4.89
C THR A 10 -17.22 41.36 5.21
N ARG A 11 -16.57 40.59 6.07
CA ARG A 11 -15.11 40.62 6.24
C ARG A 11 -14.48 40.14 4.93
N PRO A 12 -13.53 40.87 4.31
CA PRO A 12 -12.87 40.39 3.11
C PRO A 12 -11.99 39.18 3.46
N LEU A 13 -12.26 38.06 2.80
CA LEU A 13 -11.36 36.91 2.74
C LEU A 13 -10.05 37.37 2.10
N ALA A 14 -8.95 37.22 2.85
CA ALA A 14 -7.61 37.44 2.35
C ALA A 14 -7.36 36.54 1.12
N ALA A 15 -6.95 37.14 0.02
CA ALA A 15 -6.53 36.42 -1.19
C ALA A 15 -5.35 35.49 -0.84
N PRO A 16 -5.34 34.23 -1.31
CA PRO A 16 -4.16 33.40 -1.19
C PRO A 16 -3.04 33.99 -2.05
N ALA A 17 -1.88 34.20 -1.42
CA ALA A 17 -0.67 34.63 -2.10
C ALA A 17 -0.33 33.66 -3.23
N ALA A 18 -0.02 34.22 -4.40
CA ALA A 18 0.36 33.48 -5.59
C ALA A 18 1.54 32.53 -5.29
N LEU A 19 1.35 31.25 -5.65
CA LEU A 19 2.40 30.24 -5.63
C LEU A 19 3.53 30.65 -6.60
N PRO A 20 4.81 30.55 -6.20
CA PRO A 20 5.92 30.77 -7.12
C PRO A 20 5.90 29.70 -8.21
N THR A 21 6.01 30.18 -9.45
CA THR A 21 6.15 29.39 -10.67
C THR A 21 7.25 28.35 -10.54
N ALA A 22 6.91 27.10 -10.87
CA ALA A 22 7.82 25.95 -10.88
C ALA A 22 9.00 26.22 -11.82
N ARG A 23 10.14 26.63 -11.24
CA ARG A 23 11.46 26.46 -11.86
C ARG A 23 11.85 24.99 -11.74
N ALA A 24 12.32 24.45 -12.85
CA ALA A 24 12.78 23.08 -13.04
C ALA A 24 13.46 22.51 -11.79
N ALA A 25 12.87 21.46 -11.22
CA ALA A 25 13.47 20.69 -10.15
C ALA A 25 14.79 20.11 -10.65
N ALA A 26 15.89 20.57 -10.05
CA ALA A 26 17.19 19.94 -10.21
C ALA A 26 17.08 18.46 -9.81
N ALA A 27 17.55 17.58 -10.69
CA ALA A 27 17.54 16.13 -10.51
C ALA A 27 18.21 15.75 -9.18
N GLN A 28 17.43 15.24 -8.23
CA GLN A 28 17.99 14.48 -7.12
C GLN A 28 18.59 13.17 -7.67
N PRO A 29 19.73 12.70 -7.15
CA PRO A 29 20.30 11.44 -7.59
C PRO A 29 19.29 10.32 -7.30
N GLN A 30 18.84 9.63 -8.36
CA GLN A 30 18.07 8.40 -8.24
C GLN A 30 18.92 7.41 -7.45
N LEU A 31 18.54 7.14 -6.21
CA LEU A 31 19.05 5.99 -5.47
C LEU A 31 18.49 4.77 -6.18
N GLY A 32 19.22 4.27 -7.18
CA GLY A 32 18.83 3.12 -7.97
C GLY A 32 18.36 2.01 -7.04
N LEU A 33 17.10 1.56 -7.21
CA LEU A 33 16.63 0.33 -6.58
C LEU A 33 17.60 -0.76 -7.07
N GLY A 34 18.52 -1.17 -6.19
CA GLY A 34 19.69 -2.03 -6.40
C GLY A 34 20.05 -2.49 -7.82
N ARG A 35 21.12 -1.92 -8.39
CA ARG A 35 22.06 -2.72 -9.20
C ARG A 35 22.80 -3.67 -8.26
N CYS A 36 22.20 -4.79 -7.92
CA CYS A 36 22.90 -5.88 -7.24
C CYS A 36 22.28 -7.23 -7.58
N LEU A 37 22.25 -7.57 -8.88
CA LEU A 37 22.26 -8.93 -9.39
C LEU A 37 23.08 -8.95 -10.70
N THR A 38 24.38 -8.65 -10.60
CA THR A 38 25.33 -9.09 -11.62
C THR A 38 25.63 -10.56 -11.38
N SER A 39 24.87 -11.44 -11.99
CA SER A 39 25.38 -12.72 -12.46
C SER A 39 25.15 -12.76 -13.96
N ALA A 40 26.27 -12.83 -14.68
CA ALA A 40 26.38 -12.73 -16.12
C ALA A 40 25.30 -13.52 -16.87
N SER A 41 24.58 -12.83 -17.75
CA SER A 41 23.93 -13.44 -18.90
C SER A 41 24.34 -12.64 -20.12
N ASN A 42 25.23 -13.23 -20.93
CA ASN A 42 25.49 -12.77 -22.29
C ASN A 42 24.18 -12.90 -23.07
N ARG A 43 23.38 -11.83 -23.17
CA ARG A 43 22.34 -11.72 -24.21
C ARG A 43 22.33 -10.31 -24.80
N CYS A 44 22.21 -10.32 -26.12
CA CYS A 44 22.47 -9.27 -27.10
C CYS A 44 21.89 -7.89 -26.80
N ALA A 45 22.49 -6.89 -27.47
CA ALA A 45 21.99 -5.52 -27.58
C ALA A 45 20.46 -5.49 -27.81
N ALA A 46 19.74 -4.80 -26.93
CA ALA A 46 18.31 -4.60 -27.03
C ALA A 46 17.97 -3.82 -28.30
N ALA A 47 17.10 -4.38 -29.15
CA ALA A 47 16.49 -3.64 -30.26
C ALA A 47 15.51 -2.58 -29.71
N PRO A 48 15.34 -1.43 -30.38
CA PRO A 48 14.48 -0.35 -29.89
C PRO A 48 13.02 -0.78 -29.76
N ASP A 49 12.29 -0.08 -28.87
CA ASP A 49 10.85 -0.15 -28.58
C ASP A 49 10.03 -0.84 -29.68
N ARG A 50 9.64 -2.10 -29.45
CA ARG A 50 8.76 -2.82 -30.38
C ARG A 50 7.29 -2.53 -30.05
N PRO A 51 6.50 -2.04 -31.02
CA PRO A 51 5.08 -1.88 -30.85
C PRO A 51 4.38 -3.21 -30.56
N GLN A 52 3.50 -3.21 -29.57
CA GLN A 52 2.69 -4.37 -29.20
C GLN A 52 1.41 -4.38 -30.01
N THR A 53 1.05 -5.56 -30.52
CA THR A 53 -0.23 -5.74 -31.20
C THR A 53 -1.36 -5.59 -30.18
N THR A 54 -2.24 -4.63 -30.40
CA THR A 54 -3.46 -4.46 -29.61
C THR A 54 -4.60 -5.25 -30.26
N GLN A 55 -5.49 -5.85 -29.45
CA GLN A 55 -6.66 -6.58 -29.95
C GLN A 55 -7.75 -5.65 -30.56
N GLY A 56 -7.55 -4.33 -30.53
CA GLY A 56 -8.47 -3.33 -31.06
C GLY A 56 -7.84 -1.94 -31.15
N PRO A 57 -8.59 -0.94 -31.67
CA PRO A 57 -8.10 0.43 -31.77
C PRO A 57 -7.87 1.05 -30.38
N VAL A 58 -6.72 1.69 -30.19
CA VAL A 58 -6.41 2.40 -28.95
C VAL A 58 -7.16 3.74 -28.91
N PRO A 59 -7.96 4.03 -27.87
CA PRO A 59 -8.68 5.30 -27.77
C PRO A 59 -7.72 6.50 -27.76
N GLN A 60 -8.03 7.54 -28.55
CA GLN A 60 -7.19 8.76 -28.63
C GLN A 60 -7.00 9.48 -27.28
N GLN A 61 -7.94 9.29 -26.35
CA GLN A 61 -7.91 9.91 -25.02
C GLN A 61 -7.10 9.11 -24.00
N ALA A 62 -6.64 7.91 -24.37
CA ALA A 62 -5.97 7.03 -23.44
C ALA A 62 -4.54 7.53 -23.18
N ARG A 63 -4.40 8.28 -22.09
CA ARG A 63 -3.12 8.80 -21.59
C ARG A 63 -2.34 7.67 -20.90
N PHE A 64 -1.83 6.74 -21.70
CA PHE A 64 -0.81 5.80 -21.24
C PHE A 64 0.54 6.50 -21.26
N GLN A 65 0.77 7.35 -20.26
CA GLN A 65 2.09 7.86 -19.91
C GLN A 65 2.49 7.30 -18.55
N SER A 66 2.35 5.98 -18.37
CA SER A 66 3.11 5.26 -17.36
C SER A 66 4.52 5.03 -17.93
N LEU A 67 5.57 5.02 -17.11
CA LEU A 67 6.91 4.78 -17.65
C LEU A 67 7.08 3.37 -18.24
N LEU A 68 6.18 2.42 -17.95
CA LEU A 68 6.16 1.04 -18.48
C LEU A 68 5.61 0.93 -19.91
N PHE A 69 4.60 1.73 -20.24
CA PHE A 69 3.86 1.61 -21.50
C PHE A 69 3.59 3.00 -22.06
N ARG A 70 3.89 3.17 -23.35
CA ARG A 70 3.59 4.40 -24.09
C ARG A 70 2.59 4.10 -25.18
N VAL A 71 1.55 4.90 -25.29
CA VAL A 71 0.72 4.89 -26.50
C VAL A 71 1.26 5.91 -27.49
N ALA A 72 1.62 5.43 -28.68
CA ALA A 72 2.03 6.25 -29.81
C ALA A 72 1.36 5.74 -31.08
N ASN A 73 0.77 6.64 -31.87
CA ASN A 73 0.14 6.32 -33.16
C ASN A 73 -0.90 5.18 -33.10
N GLY A 74 -1.66 5.09 -32.01
CA GLY A 74 -2.69 4.04 -31.84
C GLY A 74 -2.14 2.67 -31.45
N VAL A 75 -0.86 2.57 -31.09
CA VAL A 75 -0.21 1.32 -30.65
C VAL A 75 0.37 1.48 -29.24
N VAL A 76 0.32 0.42 -28.44
CA VAL A 76 0.99 0.38 -27.14
C VAL A 76 2.43 -0.10 -27.34
N ASN A 77 3.40 0.71 -26.96
CA ASN A 77 4.80 0.31 -26.88
C ASN A 77 5.11 -0.03 -25.42
N ALA A 78 5.27 -1.32 -25.11
CA ALA A 78 5.97 -1.73 -23.91
C ALA A 78 7.47 -1.49 -24.17
N SER A 79 8.13 -0.65 -23.37
CA SER A 79 9.50 -0.20 -23.66
C SER A 79 10.56 -1.05 -22.96
N PRO A 80 11.30 -1.92 -23.67
CA PRO A 80 12.48 -2.59 -23.11
C PRO A 80 13.68 -1.65 -22.92
N ALA A 81 13.68 -0.44 -23.50
CA ALA A 81 14.71 0.57 -23.24
C ALA A 81 14.75 1.03 -21.75
N ARG A 82 13.78 0.58 -20.96
CA ARG A 82 13.59 0.88 -19.55
C ARG A 82 13.59 -0.38 -18.68
N GLN A 83 14.20 -1.48 -19.11
CA GLN A 83 14.37 -2.68 -18.27
C GLN A 83 15.03 -2.38 -16.90
N ASP A 84 15.85 -1.33 -16.85
CA ASP A 84 16.49 -0.81 -15.64
C ASP A 84 15.57 0.09 -14.78
N GLN A 85 14.45 0.56 -15.33
CA GLN A 85 13.46 1.35 -14.60
C GLN A 85 12.86 0.52 -13.48
N ALA A 86 12.83 1.13 -12.31
CA ALA A 86 12.34 0.45 -11.14
C ALA A 86 10.81 0.38 -11.12
N VAL A 87 10.28 -0.78 -10.76
CA VAL A 87 8.83 -1.07 -10.73
C VAL A 87 8.46 -1.66 -9.39
N ALA A 88 7.47 -1.04 -8.74
CA ALA A 88 6.84 -1.55 -7.55
C ALA A 88 5.52 -2.25 -7.90
N LEU A 89 5.40 -3.52 -7.50
CA LEU A 89 4.20 -4.31 -7.77
C LEU A 89 3.26 -4.29 -6.57
N TYR A 90 1.99 -4.00 -6.84
CA TYR A 90 0.90 -4.00 -5.90
C TYR A 90 -0.28 -4.78 -6.48
N GLY A 91 -1.21 -5.23 -5.65
CA GLY A 91 -2.36 -5.99 -6.13
C GLY A 91 -2.92 -6.97 -5.12
N LEU A 92 -3.96 -7.68 -5.54
CA LEU A 92 -4.44 -8.87 -4.82
C LEU A 92 -3.38 -9.98 -4.93
N SER A 93 -3.17 -10.79 -3.89
CA SER A 93 -1.99 -11.67 -3.79
C SER A 93 -1.73 -12.53 -5.02
N HIS A 94 -2.75 -13.20 -5.58
CA HIS A 94 -2.59 -14.02 -6.78
C HIS A 94 -2.27 -13.18 -8.03
N ALA A 95 -3.02 -12.10 -8.25
CA ALA A 95 -2.82 -11.19 -9.38
C ALA A 95 -1.45 -10.47 -9.31
N GLN A 96 -0.98 -10.14 -8.10
CA GLN A 96 0.35 -9.54 -7.90
C GLN A 96 1.47 -10.52 -8.28
N MET A 97 1.31 -11.82 -8.03
CA MET A 97 2.27 -12.83 -8.49
C MET A 97 2.26 -12.93 -10.03
N GLN A 98 1.07 -13.00 -10.64
CA GLN A 98 0.94 -12.98 -12.11
C GLN A 98 1.57 -11.74 -12.74
N LEU A 99 1.47 -10.59 -12.06
CA LEU A 99 2.13 -9.36 -12.46
C LEU A 99 3.65 -9.44 -12.36
N GLY A 100 4.18 -10.10 -11.34
CA GLY A 100 5.61 -10.41 -11.24
C GLY A 100 6.08 -11.23 -12.44
N ASP A 101 5.38 -12.32 -12.75
CA ASP A 101 5.72 -13.20 -13.88
C ASP A 101 5.63 -12.45 -15.22
N PHE A 102 4.61 -11.61 -15.38
CA PHE A 102 4.43 -10.79 -16.58
C PHE A 102 5.56 -9.77 -16.74
N VAL A 103 5.86 -8.98 -15.70
CA VAL A 103 6.85 -7.89 -15.75
C VAL A 103 8.28 -8.43 -15.86
N CYS A 104 8.62 -9.51 -15.13
CA CYS A 104 9.95 -10.11 -15.19
C CYS A 104 10.12 -11.02 -16.42
N GLY A 105 9.11 -11.80 -16.77
CA GLY A 105 9.21 -12.84 -17.81
C GLY A 105 8.90 -12.34 -19.21
N GLU A 106 7.79 -11.62 -19.38
CA GLU A 106 7.36 -11.15 -20.71
C GLU A 106 7.93 -9.78 -21.07
N LEU A 107 8.10 -8.88 -20.08
CA LEU A 107 8.70 -7.55 -20.30
C LEU A 107 10.21 -7.49 -20.00
N ASP A 108 10.78 -8.56 -19.43
CA ASP A 108 12.21 -8.71 -19.14
C ASP A 108 12.77 -7.59 -18.24
N MET A 109 11.92 -7.09 -17.32
CA MET A 109 12.34 -6.07 -16.35
C MET A 109 13.06 -6.71 -15.18
N GLN A 110 14.22 -6.17 -14.83
CA GLN A 110 15.09 -6.73 -13.80
C GLN A 110 14.97 -5.98 -12.47
N ASN A 111 14.46 -4.75 -12.49
CA ASN A 111 14.36 -3.89 -11.32
C ASN A 111 12.93 -3.87 -10.73
N VAL A 112 12.50 -5.03 -10.23
CA VAL A 112 11.14 -5.24 -9.74
C VAL A 112 11.16 -5.47 -8.23
N ALA A 113 10.31 -4.74 -7.50
CA ALA A 113 10.22 -4.83 -6.05
C ALA A 113 8.77 -4.90 -5.57
N THR A 114 8.60 -5.45 -4.37
CA THR A 114 7.37 -5.30 -3.59
C THR A 114 7.73 -4.79 -2.21
N ILE A 115 6.80 -4.11 -1.56
CA ILE A 115 7.01 -3.71 -0.17
C ILE A 115 7.14 -4.92 0.76
N ALA A 116 6.50 -6.04 0.41
CA ALA A 116 6.63 -7.30 1.14
C ALA A 116 8.07 -7.85 1.07
N THR A 117 8.74 -7.73 -0.09
CA THR A 117 10.14 -8.12 -0.26
C THR A 117 11.06 -7.29 0.64
N TYR A 118 10.90 -5.95 0.65
CA TYR A 118 11.71 -5.08 1.51
C TYR A 118 11.42 -5.31 2.99
N ASN A 119 10.16 -5.49 3.39
CA ASN A 119 9.81 -5.84 4.76
C ASN A 119 10.44 -7.18 5.17
N LYS A 120 10.37 -8.21 4.34
CA LYS A 120 11.02 -9.51 4.60
C LYS A 120 12.54 -9.38 4.76
N GLN A 121 13.18 -8.52 3.97
CA GLN A 121 14.62 -8.24 4.10
C GLN A 121 14.99 -7.51 5.39
N LEU A 122 14.03 -6.81 6.03
CA LEU A 122 14.15 -6.24 7.38
C LEU A 122 13.68 -7.20 8.49
N ASP A 123 13.47 -8.49 8.15
CA ASP A 123 12.94 -9.52 9.06
C ASP A 123 11.52 -9.23 9.58
N ILE A 124 10.72 -8.52 8.79
CA ILE A 124 9.31 -8.22 9.09
C ILE A 124 8.43 -9.17 8.30
N VAL A 125 7.90 -10.19 8.96
CA VAL A 125 7.14 -11.27 8.32
C VAL A 125 5.65 -11.17 8.66
N HIS A 126 4.80 -11.35 7.65
CA HIS A 126 3.35 -11.39 7.84
C HIS A 126 2.90 -12.81 8.20
N TYR A 127 2.16 -12.94 9.30
CA TYR A 127 1.54 -14.19 9.73
C TYR A 127 0.02 -14.15 9.51
N SER A 128 -0.57 -15.20 8.94
CA SER A 128 -2.03 -15.35 8.91
C SER A 128 -2.55 -15.76 10.28
N ARG A 129 -3.84 -15.53 10.54
CA ARG A 129 -4.50 -15.98 11.79
C ARG A 129 -4.38 -17.49 11.97
N ASP A 130 -4.68 -18.29 10.95
CA ASP A 130 -4.63 -19.77 11.03
C ASP A 130 -3.22 -20.28 11.32
N TYR A 131 -2.23 -19.66 10.69
CA TYR A 131 -0.83 -19.96 10.91
C TYR A 131 -0.40 -19.57 12.33
N THR A 132 -0.84 -18.40 12.80
CA THR A 132 -0.62 -17.94 14.18
C THR A 132 -1.22 -18.91 15.19
N MET A 133 -2.47 -19.32 15.00
CA MET A 133 -3.16 -20.28 15.88
C MET A 133 -2.46 -21.63 15.99
N SER A 134 -1.69 -22.02 14.99
CA SER A 134 -1.11 -23.36 14.90
C SER A 134 0.37 -23.40 15.28
N TYR A 135 1.11 -22.29 15.12
CA TYR A 135 2.58 -22.31 15.18
C TYR A 135 3.23 -21.23 16.05
N PHE A 136 2.51 -20.17 16.43
CA PHE A 136 3.10 -19.04 17.15
C PHE A 136 2.29 -18.67 18.40
N SER A 137 2.96 -18.17 19.43
CA SER A 137 2.27 -17.53 20.54
C SER A 137 1.77 -16.16 20.07
N PRO A 138 0.45 -15.84 20.18
CA PRO A 138 -0.05 -14.52 19.85
C PRO A 138 0.62 -13.40 20.65
N ARG A 139 1.06 -13.69 21.89
CA ARG A 139 1.81 -12.75 22.72
C ARG A 139 3.19 -12.44 22.14
N GLU A 140 3.90 -13.45 21.64
CA GLU A 140 5.20 -13.25 20.98
C GLU A 140 5.04 -12.41 19.72
N LEU A 141 3.97 -12.59 18.95
CA LEU A 141 3.71 -11.75 17.78
C LEU A 141 3.43 -10.28 18.13
N ILE A 142 2.70 -10.01 19.22
CA ILE A 142 2.52 -8.64 19.71
C ILE A 142 3.87 -8.04 20.11
N GLN A 143 4.71 -8.80 20.80
CA GLN A 143 6.07 -8.38 21.19
C GLN A 143 6.95 -8.11 19.96
N GLU A 144 6.91 -8.99 18.96
CA GLU A 144 7.69 -8.88 17.73
C GLU A 144 7.33 -7.60 16.95
N PHE A 145 6.03 -7.35 16.76
CA PHE A 145 5.57 -6.15 16.05
C PHE A 145 5.78 -4.87 16.86
N SER A 146 5.70 -4.93 18.19
CA SER A 146 6.16 -3.82 19.05
C SER A 146 7.64 -3.54 18.82
N GLY A 147 8.46 -4.60 18.82
CA GLY A 147 9.89 -4.52 18.55
C GLY A 147 10.21 -3.91 17.18
N HIS A 148 9.49 -4.29 16.12
CA HIS A 148 9.64 -3.66 14.80
C HIS A 148 9.34 -2.16 14.83
N ILE A 149 8.28 -1.74 15.52
CA ILE A 149 7.88 -0.33 15.64
C ILE A 149 8.95 0.46 16.42
N SER A 150 9.43 -0.09 17.54
CA SER A 150 10.41 0.56 18.41
C SER A 150 11.79 0.60 17.75
N ASP A 151 12.18 -0.44 17.02
CA ASP A 151 13.40 -0.41 16.20
C ASP A 151 13.31 0.60 15.06
N ALA A 152 12.14 0.78 14.44
CA ALA A 152 11.92 1.85 13.47
C ALA A 152 12.07 3.23 14.12
N ALA A 153 11.40 3.47 15.25
CA ALA A 153 11.48 4.73 15.98
C ALA A 153 12.91 5.07 16.43
N ALA A 154 13.69 4.06 16.80
CA ALA A 154 15.09 4.21 17.22
C ALA A 154 16.11 4.25 16.06
N GLY A 155 15.68 4.16 14.80
CA GLY A 155 16.59 4.10 13.65
C GLY A 155 17.46 2.83 13.61
N LYS A 156 16.99 1.74 14.22
CA LYS A 156 17.69 0.46 14.34
C LYS A 156 17.13 -0.64 13.44
N LEU A 157 16.01 -0.40 12.77
CA LEU A 157 15.31 -1.42 11.98
C LEU A 157 16.21 -2.09 10.92
N VAL A 158 17.11 -1.35 10.28
CA VAL A 158 18.05 -1.89 9.28
C VAL A 158 19.02 -2.94 9.86
N LYS A 159 19.27 -2.94 11.18
CA LYS A 159 20.16 -3.90 11.83
C LYS A 159 19.61 -5.32 11.81
N ARG A 160 18.30 -5.48 11.57
CA ARG A 160 17.64 -6.77 11.37
C ARG A 160 17.93 -7.38 9.99
N ALA A 161 18.37 -6.57 9.02
CA ALA A 161 18.72 -7.06 7.70
C ALA A 161 20.08 -7.78 7.69
N ARG A 162 20.27 -8.66 6.70
CA ARG A 162 21.59 -9.21 6.37
C ARG A 162 22.56 -8.09 6.03
N GLN A 163 23.77 -8.17 6.59
CA GLN A 163 24.80 -7.14 6.43
C GLN A 163 25.84 -7.53 5.35
N PRO A 164 26.33 -6.56 4.56
CA PRO A 164 25.91 -5.16 4.53
C PRO A 164 24.53 -4.98 3.87
N ALA A 165 23.66 -4.17 4.47
CA ALA A 165 22.35 -3.87 3.91
C ALA A 165 22.48 -3.02 2.62
N ALA A 166 21.64 -3.30 1.62
CA ALA A 166 21.60 -2.50 0.39
C ALA A 166 21.15 -1.05 0.69
N PRO A 167 21.67 -0.03 -0.02
CA PRO A 167 21.31 1.38 0.23
C PRO A 167 19.80 1.66 0.20
N ILE A 168 19.08 0.99 -0.71
CA ILE A 168 17.63 1.14 -0.81
C ILE A 168 16.89 0.57 0.40
N LEU A 169 17.42 -0.50 1.00
CA LEU A 169 16.86 -1.12 2.18
C LEU A 169 17.08 -0.24 3.42
N GLN A 170 18.24 0.42 3.51
CA GLN A 170 18.49 1.47 4.51
C GLN A 170 17.50 2.62 4.33
N ALA A 171 17.34 3.15 3.11
CA ALA A 171 16.40 4.22 2.83
C ALA A 171 14.95 3.84 3.19
N TRP A 172 14.54 2.59 2.97
CA TRP A 172 13.24 2.08 3.40
C TRP A 172 13.12 2.03 4.92
N ALA A 173 14.13 1.51 5.63
CA ALA A 173 14.15 1.47 7.08
C ALA A 173 14.08 2.88 7.70
N ASP A 174 14.82 3.84 7.15
CA ASP A 174 14.79 5.25 7.58
C ASP A 174 13.42 5.87 7.29
N TYR A 175 12.81 5.54 6.15
CA TYR A 175 11.47 6.01 5.81
C TYR A 175 10.42 5.47 6.79
N LEU A 176 10.50 4.19 7.17
CA LEU A 176 9.65 3.62 8.22
C LEU A 176 9.89 4.31 9.57
N GLY A 177 11.15 4.59 9.93
CA GLY A 177 11.50 5.30 11.15
C GLY A 177 10.91 6.70 11.23
N ALA A 178 10.99 7.47 10.15
CA ALA A 178 10.36 8.80 10.05
C ALA A 178 8.82 8.75 10.17
N HIS A 179 8.21 7.59 9.92
CA HIS A 179 6.76 7.40 9.95
C HIS A 179 6.30 6.36 10.98
N HIS A 180 7.13 6.03 11.99
CA HIS A 180 6.86 4.94 12.93
C HIS A 180 5.52 5.09 13.66
N THR A 181 5.09 6.32 13.97
CA THR A 181 3.79 6.60 14.60
C THR A 181 2.59 6.17 13.77
N ARG A 182 2.73 6.05 12.43
CA ARG A 182 1.69 5.52 11.53
C ARG A 182 1.62 3.99 11.56
N LEU A 183 2.66 3.31 12.03
CA LEU A 183 2.75 1.86 12.13
C LEU A 183 2.16 1.35 13.45
N ASP A 184 2.13 2.20 14.48
CA ASP A 184 1.67 1.87 15.81
C ASP A 184 0.12 1.95 15.94
N PRO A 185 -0.56 0.83 16.21
CA PRO A 185 -2.01 0.81 16.34
C PRO A 185 -2.53 1.61 17.55
N PHE A 186 -1.78 1.66 18.66
CA PHE A 186 -2.20 2.34 19.88
C PHE A 186 -1.96 3.84 19.81
N ILE A 187 -0.89 4.31 19.16
CA ILE A 187 -0.74 5.73 18.84
C ILE A 187 -1.90 6.19 17.97
N ARG A 188 -2.25 5.41 16.93
CA ARG A 188 -3.37 5.76 16.06
C ARG A 188 -4.72 5.72 16.79
N LEU A 189 -4.97 4.70 17.61
CA LEU A 189 -6.21 4.59 18.36
C LEU A 189 -6.36 5.74 19.36
N ASN A 190 -5.33 6.05 20.13
CA ASN A 190 -5.33 7.19 21.05
C ASN A 190 -5.63 8.51 20.34
N ALA A 191 -5.00 8.76 19.18
CA ALA A 191 -5.28 9.95 18.38
C ALA A 191 -6.74 10.01 17.88
N LEU A 192 -7.34 8.86 17.57
CA LEU A 192 -8.77 8.78 17.20
C LEU A 192 -9.70 9.05 18.39
N LEU A 193 -9.31 8.64 19.61
CA LEU A 193 -10.14 8.77 20.81
C LEU A 193 -9.99 10.12 21.53
N ALA A 194 -8.91 10.86 21.28
CA ALA A 194 -8.55 12.07 22.04
C ALA A 194 -9.65 13.14 22.12
N ASN A 195 -10.40 13.32 21.03
CA ASN A 195 -11.47 14.34 20.94
C ASN A 195 -12.87 13.72 20.84
N VAL A 196 -13.03 12.48 21.28
CA VAL A 196 -14.30 11.73 21.17
C VAL A 196 -14.97 11.63 22.55
N PRO A 197 -16.25 12.04 22.67
CA PRO A 197 -17.02 11.87 23.91
C PRO A 197 -17.03 10.42 24.39
N PRO A 198 -16.99 10.14 25.72
CA PRO A 198 -16.91 8.78 26.26
C PRO A 198 -17.92 7.79 25.65
N GLU A 199 -19.15 8.24 25.42
CA GLU A 199 -20.26 7.47 24.84
C GLU A 199 -20.01 7.02 23.39
N GLU A 200 -19.19 7.74 22.63
CA GLU A 200 -18.87 7.42 21.23
C GLU A 200 -17.58 6.60 21.08
N ARG A 201 -16.79 6.47 22.14
CA ARG A 201 -15.47 5.79 22.08
C ARG A 201 -15.58 4.33 21.66
N SER A 202 -16.62 3.63 22.12
CA SER A 202 -16.88 2.24 21.72
C SER A 202 -17.12 2.15 20.21
N ALA A 203 -17.93 3.03 19.62
CA ALA A 203 -18.16 3.05 18.18
C ALA A 203 -16.88 3.33 17.38
N VAL A 204 -16.02 4.25 17.86
CA VAL A 204 -14.72 4.54 17.23
C VAL A 204 -13.77 3.34 17.32
N ALA A 205 -13.68 2.70 18.47
CA ALA A 205 -12.89 1.50 18.67
C ALA A 205 -13.42 0.34 17.81
N THR A 206 -14.74 0.15 17.69
CA THR A 206 -15.36 -0.84 16.81
C THR A 206 -14.96 -0.61 15.36
N ARG A 207 -15.07 0.62 14.84
CA ARG A 207 -14.61 0.95 13.47
C ARG A 207 -13.13 0.65 13.29
N PHE A 208 -12.31 0.87 14.33
CA PHE A 208 -10.89 0.57 14.31
C PHE A 208 -10.61 -0.94 14.27
N VAL A 209 -11.31 -1.74 15.08
CA VAL A 209 -11.21 -3.21 15.07
C VAL A 209 -11.66 -3.78 13.73
N LEU A 210 -12.87 -3.45 13.27
CA LEU A 210 -13.42 -3.95 12.00
C LEU A 210 -12.52 -3.66 10.79
N LYS A 211 -11.79 -2.54 10.83
CA LYS A 211 -10.85 -2.17 9.78
C LYS A 211 -9.55 -3.00 9.83
N ASN A 212 -9.14 -3.53 10.97
CA ASN A 212 -7.83 -4.15 11.16
C ASN A 212 -7.89 -5.64 11.55
N THR A 213 -9.06 -6.28 11.58
CA THR A 213 -9.19 -7.71 11.93
C THR A 213 -10.02 -8.50 10.91
N SER A 214 -9.96 -9.83 10.93
CA SER A 214 -10.82 -10.70 10.09
C SER A 214 -12.24 -10.78 10.62
N GLY A 215 -13.11 -11.41 9.83
CA GLY A 215 -14.43 -11.88 10.25
C GLY A 215 -14.49 -12.67 11.56
N ASP A 216 -13.46 -13.48 11.82
CA ASP A 216 -13.41 -14.39 12.96
C ASP A 216 -12.99 -13.72 14.28
N CYS A 217 -12.76 -12.41 14.25
CA CYS A 217 -12.43 -11.62 15.43
C CYS A 217 -13.67 -11.39 16.30
N ARG A 218 -13.52 -11.66 17.61
CA ARG A 218 -14.51 -11.35 18.65
C ARG A 218 -14.53 -9.84 18.88
N THR A 219 -15.27 -9.16 18.01
CA THR A 219 -15.18 -7.71 17.84
C THR A 219 -15.51 -6.97 19.14
N GLU A 220 -16.60 -7.33 19.82
CA GLU A 220 -17.01 -6.70 21.08
C GLU A 220 -15.95 -6.89 22.19
N THR A 221 -15.50 -8.13 22.40
CA THR A 221 -14.45 -8.43 23.40
C THR A 221 -13.15 -7.70 23.09
N THR A 222 -12.74 -7.66 21.82
CA THR A 222 -11.55 -6.94 21.38
C THR A 222 -11.67 -5.44 21.63
N VAL A 223 -12.83 -4.83 21.35
CA VAL A 223 -13.10 -3.42 21.65
C VAL A 223 -12.97 -3.14 23.15
N ASN A 224 -13.59 -3.98 23.99
CA ASN A 224 -13.50 -3.84 25.45
C ASN A 224 -12.05 -3.95 25.94
N ASN A 225 -11.29 -4.90 25.41
CA ASN A 225 -9.87 -5.07 25.73
C ASN A 225 -9.03 -3.86 25.30
N LEU A 226 -9.26 -3.30 24.10
CA LEU A 226 -8.55 -2.10 23.64
C LEU A 226 -8.85 -0.89 24.54
N LEU A 227 -10.12 -0.67 24.87
CA LEU A 227 -10.52 0.44 25.74
C LEU A 227 -9.99 0.26 27.16
N HIS A 228 -9.95 -0.96 27.69
CA HIS A 228 -9.33 -1.26 28.97
C HIS A 228 -7.82 -0.94 28.95
N LEU A 229 -7.09 -1.41 27.93
CA LEU A 229 -5.67 -1.12 27.78
C LEU A 229 -5.40 0.39 27.69
N VAL A 230 -6.20 1.14 26.94
CA VAL A 230 -6.04 2.60 26.81
C VAL A 230 -6.40 3.33 28.10
N HIS A 231 -7.55 3.04 28.70
CA HIS A 231 -8.11 3.84 29.80
C HIS A 231 -7.69 3.37 31.20
N ALA A 232 -7.70 2.06 31.45
CA ALA A 232 -7.36 1.50 32.75
C ALA A 232 -5.85 1.27 32.89
N CYS A 233 -5.19 0.81 31.82
CA CYS A 233 -3.75 0.54 31.84
C CYS A 233 -2.90 1.74 31.38
N GLY A 234 -3.52 2.75 30.75
CA GLY A 234 -2.84 3.95 30.30
C GLY A 234 -1.93 3.75 29.08
N CYS A 235 -2.16 2.71 28.28
CA CYS A 235 -1.31 2.38 27.14
C CYS A 235 -1.43 3.44 26.02
N LYS A 236 -0.31 4.09 25.68
CA LYS A 236 -0.23 5.13 24.65
C LYS A 236 0.34 4.61 23.33
N ASN A 237 1.19 3.59 23.39
CA ASN A 237 1.87 2.98 22.25
C ASN A 237 1.93 1.45 22.39
N ALA A 238 2.53 0.79 21.40
CA ALA A 238 2.73 -0.66 21.36
C ALA A 238 3.55 -1.20 22.55
N ASP A 239 4.62 -0.52 22.96
CA ASP A 239 5.48 -0.96 24.06
C ASP A 239 4.76 -0.95 25.42
N ASP A 240 3.90 0.05 25.65
CA ASP A 240 3.04 0.12 26.84
C ASP A 240 2.10 -1.09 26.91
N VAL A 241 1.59 -1.53 25.76
CA VAL A 241 0.72 -2.72 25.66
C VAL A 241 1.51 -3.98 26.01
N VAL A 242 2.71 -4.15 25.45
CA VAL A 242 3.59 -5.27 25.81
C VAL A 242 3.86 -5.29 27.31
N ALA A 243 4.17 -4.15 27.91
CA ALA A 243 4.41 -4.02 29.34
C ALA A 243 3.15 -4.35 30.18
N ALA A 244 1.98 -3.90 29.73
CA ALA A 244 0.70 -4.19 30.39
C ALA A 244 0.35 -5.68 30.31
N LEU A 245 0.52 -6.32 29.15
CA LEU A 245 0.30 -7.75 28.96
C LEU A 245 1.29 -8.61 29.76
N GLY A 246 2.45 -8.08 30.14
CA GLY A 246 3.35 -8.72 31.10
C GLY A 246 2.72 -8.92 32.49
N LYS A 247 1.70 -8.13 32.83
CA LYS A 247 1.00 -8.14 34.13
C LYS A 247 -0.43 -8.66 34.03
N LEU A 248 -1.04 -8.53 32.85
CA LEU A 248 -2.42 -8.94 32.58
C LEU A 248 -2.48 -10.31 31.91
N THR A 249 -3.47 -11.10 32.30
CA THR A 249 -3.81 -12.36 31.66
C THR A 249 -5.01 -12.13 30.76
N LEU A 250 -4.80 -12.26 29.45
CA LEU A 250 -5.88 -12.33 28.46
C LEU A 250 -5.99 -13.77 27.97
N ASP A 251 -7.20 -14.18 27.63
CA ASP A 251 -7.45 -15.47 26.98
C ASP A 251 -6.68 -15.56 25.64
N ARG A 252 -6.37 -16.78 25.22
CA ARG A 252 -5.58 -17.02 24.00
C ARG A 252 -6.25 -16.42 22.76
N HIS A 253 -7.56 -16.50 22.64
CA HIS A 253 -8.27 -15.94 21.49
C HIS A 253 -8.32 -14.39 21.54
N ASP A 254 -8.27 -13.77 22.71
CA ASP A 254 -8.18 -12.31 22.83
C ASP A 254 -6.80 -11.81 22.40
N LEU A 255 -5.76 -12.53 22.81
CA LEU A 255 -4.40 -12.25 22.35
C LEU A 255 -4.27 -12.49 20.84
N LEU A 256 -4.94 -13.49 20.29
CA LEU A 256 -4.98 -13.74 18.85
C LEU A 256 -5.59 -12.55 18.10
N ASP A 257 -6.77 -12.07 18.52
CA ASP A 257 -7.43 -10.92 17.91
C ASP A 257 -6.60 -9.64 18.03
N LEU A 258 -5.95 -9.43 19.17
CA LEU A 258 -5.04 -8.31 19.38
C LEU A 258 -3.80 -8.41 18.49
N SER A 259 -3.18 -9.60 18.39
CA SER A 259 -2.01 -9.82 17.52
C SER A 259 -2.33 -9.59 16.05
N GLU A 260 -3.51 -10.04 15.61
CA GLU A 260 -4.00 -9.81 14.25
C GLU A 260 -4.17 -8.32 13.97
N LEU A 261 -4.76 -7.57 14.93
CA LEU A 261 -4.91 -6.12 14.83
C LEU A 261 -3.54 -5.43 14.67
N PHE A 262 -2.53 -5.82 15.45
CA PHE A 262 -1.17 -5.28 15.35
C PHE A 262 -0.58 -5.51 13.94
N ILE A 263 -0.57 -6.77 13.51
CA ILE A 263 0.00 -7.21 12.23
C ILE A 263 -0.70 -6.47 11.07
N LYS A 264 -2.03 -6.48 11.05
CA LYS A 264 -2.80 -5.89 9.95
C LYS A 264 -2.71 -4.38 9.95
N HIS A 265 -2.71 -3.73 11.11
CA HIS A 265 -2.48 -2.30 11.19
C HIS A 265 -1.10 -1.94 10.62
N PHE A 266 -0.06 -2.67 11.04
CA PHE A 266 1.30 -2.47 10.59
C PHE A 266 1.39 -2.60 9.06
N PHE A 267 1.02 -3.75 8.50
CA PHE A 267 1.16 -4.00 7.06
C PHE A 267 0.27 -3.11 6.20
N ARG A 268 -0.95 -2.78 6.66
CA ARG A 268 -1.82 -1.83 5.96
C ARG A 268 -1.18 -0.44 5.88
N ASN A 269 -0.46 -0.01 6.91
CA ASN A 269 0.21 1.28 6.92
C ASN A 269 1.57 1.27 6.22
N SER A 270 2.40 0.25 6.44
CA SER A 270 3.67 0.08 5.74
C SER A 270 3.44 -0.03 4.24
N SER A 271 2.37 -0.67 3.78
CA SER A 271 2.09 -0.78 2.35
C SER A 271 1.76 0.57 1.69
N LYS A 272 0.95 1.41 2.36
CA LYS A 272 0.68 2.78 1.89
C LYS A 272 1.92 3.67 1.93
N LEU A 273 2.75 3.52 2.97
CA LEU A 273 4.04 4.19 3.06
C LEU A 273 4.97 3.74 1.93
N GLY A 274 4.92 2.46 1.56
CA GLY A 274 5.64 1.91 0.42
C GLY A 274 5.25 2.61 -0.90
N LEU A 275 3.96 2.87 -1.14
CA LEU A 275 3.53 3.61 -2.33
C LEU A 275 4.15 5.00 -2.39
N GLU A 276 4.09 5.74 -1.27
CA GLU A 276 4.68 7.08 -1.15
C GLU A 276 6.20 7.02 -1.34
N PHE A 277 6.85 6.02 -0.75
CA PHE A 277 8.29 5.79 -0.86
C PHE A 277 8.70 5.51 -2.31
N PHE A 278 8.09 4.52 -2.96
CA PHE A 278 8.40 4.16 -4.35
C PHE A 278 8.17 5.33 -5.31
N ALA A 279 7.07 6.07 -5.15
CA ALA A 279 6.79 7.25 -5.96
C ALA A 279 7.82 8.38 -5.77
N LYS A 280 8.43 8.51 -4.57
CA LYS A 280 9.52 9.45 -4.27
C LYS A 280 10.87 8.97 -4.81
N GLN A 281 11.11 7.66 -4.84
CA GLN A 281 12.30 7.06 -5.46
C GLN A 281 12.23 7.01 -7.00
N GLY A 282 11.14 7.51 -7.59
CA GLY A 282 10.96 7.53 -9.05
C GLY A 282 10.63 6.16 -9.65
N ALA A 283 10.13 5.23 -8.85
CA ALA A 283 9.64 3.95 -9.34
C ALA A 283 8.25 4.08 -9.97
N GLU A 284 8.00 3.24 -10.97
CA GLU A 284 6.65 2.97 -11.44
C GLU A 284 5.89 2.12 -10.45
N ILE A 285 4.57 2.26 -10.44
CA ILE A 285 3.70 1.47 -9.58
C ILE A 285 2.67 0.78 -10.45
N ALA A 286 2.70 -0.55 -10.48
CA ALA A 286 1.73 -1.35 -11.21
C ALA A 286 0.80 -2.09 -10.22
N PHE A 287 -0.50 -1.87 -10.36
CA PHE A 287 -1.53 -2.59 -9.60
C PHE A 287 -2.12 -3.72 -10.43
N ALA A 288 -2.01 -4.96 -9.96
CA ALA A 288 -2.73 -6.07 -10.55
C ALA A 288 -4.05 -6.34 -9.82
N TRP A 289 -5.11 -6.53 -10.60
CA TRP A 289 -6.45 -6.73 -10.09
C TRP A 289 -7.20 -7.81 -10.85
N ASN A 290 -7.56 -8.88 -10.15
CA ASN A 290 -8.49 -9.91 -10.59
C ASN A 290 -9.31 -10.32 -9.36
N ASP A 291 -10.53 -9.78 -9.21
CA ASP A 291 -11.40 -10.15 -8.07
C ASP A 291 -11.85 -11.62 -8.17
N ALA A 292 -12.46 -12.18 -7.12
CA ALA A 292 -12.94 -13.56 -7.05
C ALA A 292 -13.87 -13.98 -8.21
N GLY A 293 -14.46 -13.02 -8.91
CA GLY A 293 -15.23 -13.22 -10.15
C GLY A 293 -14.50 -12.90 -11.45
N ARG A 294 -13.16 -12.77 -11.46
CA ARG A 294 -12.33 -12.27 -12.58
C ARG A 294 -12.77 -10.88 -13.08
N GLY A 295 -13.38 -10.08 -12.22
CA GLY A 295 -13.80 -8.72 -12.58
C GLY A 295 -12.60 -7.77 -12.69
N LYS A 296 -12.72 -6.79 -13.58
CA LYS A 296 -11.87 -5.59 -13.60
C LYS A 296 -12.01 -4.81 -12.29
N MET A 297 -11.08 -3.90 -12.04
CA MET A 297 -11.09 -3.06 -10.84
C MET A 297 -12.34 -2.18 -10.77
N ASP A 298 -13.17 -2.39 -9.74
CA ASP A 298 -14.35 -1.57 -9.44
C ASP A 298 -14.02 -0.54 -8.35
N LEU A 299 -13.99 0.74 -8.76
CA LEU A 299 -13.69 1.85 -7.85
C LEU A 299 -14.82 2.17 -6.88
N GLU A 300 -16.07 1.92 -7.25
CA GLU A 300 -17.20 2.12 -6.36
C GLU A 300 -17.12 1.13 -5.20
N ALA A 301 -16.94 -0.14 -5.53
CA ALA A 301 -16.67 -1.18 -4.54
C ALA A 301 -15.45 -0.82 -3.67
N ILE A 302 -14.35 -0.34 -4.26
CA ILE A 302 -13.15 0.02 -3.48
C ILE A 302 -13.39 1.22 -2.55
N ARG A 303 -14.17 2.22 -2.98
CA ARG A 303 -14.45 3.45 -2.20
C ARG A 303 -15.33 3.18 -0.99
N GLN A 304 -16.25 2.23 -1.10
CA GLN A 304 -17.09 1.80 0.02
C GLN A 304 -16.20 1.38 1.21
N LYS A 305 -16.64 1.74 2.42
CA LYS A 305 -15.96 1.43 3.68
C LYS A 305 -16.99 0.92 4.68
N PRO A 306 -17.45 -0.34 4.54
CA PRO A 306 -18.51 -0.89 5.39
C PRO A 306 -18.21 -0.75 6.89
N TRP A 307 -16.93 -0.77 7.27
CA TRP A 307 -16.51 -0.59 8.66
C TRP A 307 -16.90 0.78 9.24
N GLN A 308 -17.17 1.82 8.43
CA GLN A 308 -17.70 3.11 8.91
C GLN A 308 -19.12 2.98 9.46
N GLU A 309 -19.89 2.06 8.87
CA GLU A 309 -21.25 1.69 9.23
C GLU A 309 -21.28 0.46 10.16
N GLN A 310 -20.15 0.16 10.81
CA GLN A 310 -19.99 -0.97 11.73
C GLN A 310 -20.18 -2.36 11.08
N GLN A 311 -19.92 -2.46 9.78
CA GLN A 311 -20.02 -3.72 9.03
C GLN A 311 -18.67 -4.20 8.50
N ARG A 312 -18.55 -5.49 8.23
CA ARG A 312 -17.41 -6.07 7.50
C ARG A 312 -17.73 -6.16 6.02
N ARG A 313 -16.73 -5.91 5.18
CA ARG A 313 -16.85 -6.18 3.73
C ARG A 313 -16.87 -7.68 3.45
N PHE A 314 -15.96 -8.41 4.10
CA PHE A 314 -15.84 -9.85 3.93
C PHE A 314 -16.04 -10.51 5.30
N GLN A 315 -17.13 -11.25 5.45
CA GLN A 315 -17.55 -11.82 6.73
C GLN A 315 -16.62 -12.91 7.24
N HIS A 316 -15.87 -13.59 6.37
CA HIS A 316 -14.99 -14.71 6.72
C HIS A 316 -13.52 -14.44 6.38
N SER A 317 -13.19 -13.26 5.86
CA SER A 317 -11.83 -12.97 5.40
C SER A 317 -11.45 -11.50 5.63
N TYR A 318 -10.17 -11.19 5.46
CA TYR A 318 -9.70 -9.81 5.56
C TYR A 318 -10.10 -8.99 4.35
N GLU A 319 -10.39 -7.70 4.58
CA GLU A 319 -10.29 -6.74 3.48
C GLU A 319 -8.85 -6.73 2.95
N PRO A 320 -8.63 -6.99 1.64
CA PRO A 320 -7.30 -6.92 1.06
C PRO A 320 -6.68 -5.54 1.27
N ILE A 321 -5.39 -5.52 1.63
CA ILE A 321 -4.64 -4.26 1.85
C ILE A 321 -4.69 -3.38 0.59
N THR A 322 -4.75 -3.99 -0.58
CA THR A 322 -4.89 -3.38 -1.91
C THR A 322 -6.02 -2.36 -2.00
N TYR A 323 -7.15 -2.58 -1.32
CA TYR A 323 -8.24 -1.60 -1.28
C TYR A 323 -7.76 -0.29 -0.62
N SER A 324 -6.97 -0.40 0.45
CA SER A 324 -6.43 0.77 1.16
C SER A 324 -5.32 1.48 0.37
N GLU A 325 -4.54 0.72 -0.39
CA GLU A 325 -3.51 1.22 -1.31
C GLU A 325 -4.13 2.05 -2.44
N VAL A 326 -5.10 1.48 -3.18
CA VAL A 326 -5.80 2.18 -4.26
C VAL A 326 -6.48 3.45 -3.73
N ARG A 327 -7.19 3.37 -2.58
CA ARG A 327 -7.75 4.57 -1.93
C ARG A 327 -6.70 5.59 -1.51
N SER A 328 -5.44 5.19 -1.30
CA SER A 328 -4.34 6.11 -0.97
C SER A 328 -3.89 6.86 -2.21
N VAL A 329 -3.72 6.15 -3.33
CA VAL A 329 -3.38 6.74 -4.63
C VAL A 329 -4.42 7.78 -5.04
N LEU A 330 -5.71 7.41 -4.98
CA LEU A 330 -6.81 8.29 -5.37
C LEU A 330 -6.94 9.58 -4.52
N ARG A 331 -6.33 9.61 -3.32
CA ARG A 331 -6.34 10.79 -2.44
C ARG A 331 -5.15 11.73 -2.64
N GLN A 332 -4.15 11.33 -3.40
CA GLN A 332 -2.92 12.09 -3.63
C GLN A 332 -2.57 12.14 -5.12
N PRO A 333 -3.46 12.66 -5.98
CA PRO A 333 -3.29 12.60 -7.43
C PRO A 333 -1.97 13.22 -7.89
N GLU A 334 -1.53 14.34 -7.30
CA GLU A 334 -0.28 15.02 -7.66
C GLU A 334 0.97 14.17 -7.40
N LEU A 335 0.99 13.34 -6.35
CA LEU A 335 2.13 12.49 -6.03
C LEU A 335 2.28 11.34 -7.04
N PHE A 336 1.16 10.89 -7.60
CA PHE A 336 1.02 9.66 -8.37
C PHE A 336 0.71 9.87 -9.86
N ASP A 337 0.54 11.12 -10.31
CA ASP A 337 0.25 11.45 -11.70
C ASP A 337 1.33 10.89 -12.64
N GLY A 338 0.89 10.14 -13.65
CA GLY A 338 1.78 9.45 -14.61
C GLY A 338 2.68 8.35 -14.06
N LYS A 339 2.53 7.93 -12.78
CA LYS A 339 3.40 6.90 -12.15
C LYS A 339 2.70 5.58 -11.87
N VAL A 340 1.38 5.54 -11.98
CA VAL A 340 0.57 4.39 -11.55
C VAL A 340 -0.18 3.82 -12.74
N SER A 341 -0.03 2.52 -12.98
CA SER A 341 -0.86 1.77 -13.92
C SER A 341 -1.67 0.70 -13.19
N LYS A 342 -2.76 0.24 -13.80
CA LYS A 342 -3.47 -0.98 -13.38
C LYS A 342 -3.47 -2.01 -14.51
N VAL A 343 -3.39 -3.26 -14.12
CA VAL A 343 -3.26 -4.44 -14.96
C VAL A 343 -4.36 -5.42 -14.61
N TYR A 344 -5.03 -5.94 -15.63
CA TYR A 344 -6.03 -6.99 -15.54
C TYR A 344 -5.57 -8.17 -16.41
N PHE A 345 -5.50 -9.37 -15.82
CA PHE A 345 -5.16 -10.58 -16.55
C PHE A 345 -6.44 -11.24 -17.06
N ALA A 346 -6.69 -11.17 -18.37
CA ALA A 346 -7.75 -11.91 -19.03
C ALA A 346 -7.28 -13.32 -19.39
N ASP A 347 -8.21 -14.17 -19.84
CA ASP A 347 -7.91 -15.58 -20.18
C ASP A 347 -6.97 -15.71 -21.39
N ASP A 348 -7.08 -14.80 -22.36
CA ASP A 348 -6.34 -14.79 -23.63
C ASP A 348 -5.38 -13.60 -23.79
N GLY A 349 -5.28 -12.72 -22.78
CA GLY A 349 -4.52 -11.48 -22.91
C GLY A 349 -4.29 -10.72 -21.60
N VAL A 350 -3.69 -9.54 -21.74
CA VAL A 350 -3.46 -8.60 -20.63
C VAL A 350 -4.09 -7.28 -20.98
N GLU A 351 -4.90 -6.72 -20.09
CA GLU A 351 -5.45 -5.39 -20.25
C GLU A 351 -4.78 -4.40 -19.30
N LEU A 352 -4.49 -3.21 -19.82
CA LEU A 352 -3.79 -2.15 -19.11
C LEU A 352 -4.63 -0.88 -19.05
N ALA A 353 -4.51 -0.13 -17.97
CA ALA A 353 -5.07 1.21 -17.84
C ALA A 353 -4.08 2.16 -17.14
N GLY A 354 -4.04 3.42 -17.58
CA GLY A 354 -3.02 4.41 -17.18
C GLY A 354 -3.18 5.00 -15.78
N SER A 355 -4.16 4.54 -15.00
CA SER A 355 -4.31 4.83 -13.58
C SER A 355 -5.35 3.90 -12.96
N PRO A 356 -5.42 3.79 -11.62
CA PRO A 356 -6.52 3.10 -10.96
C PRO A 356 -7.90 3.68 -11.35
N ALA A 357 -7.96 5.00 -11.59
CA ALA A 357 -9.19 5.73 -11.93
C ALA A 357 -9.63 5.61 -13.40
N SER A 358 -8.78 5.09 -14.28
CA SER A 358 -9.06 5.05 -15.72
C SER A 358 -10.02 3.93 -16.05
N GLU A 359 -11.13 4.27 -16.73
CA GLU A 359 -12.04 3.30 -17.35
C GLU A 359 -11.58 2.88 -18.77
N GLN A 360 -10.54 3.53 -19.29
CA GLN A 360 -9.97 3.22 -20.60
C GLN A 360 -8.94 2.11 -20.43
N TRP A 361 -9.33 0.92 -20.89
CA TRP A 361 -8.49 -0.27 -20.94
C TRP A 361 -7.95 -0.48 -22.35
N VAL A 362 -6.72 -0.97 -22.45
CA VAL A 362 -6.15 -1.45 -23.71
C VAL A 362 -5.70 -2.89 -23.54
N ALA A 363 -6.23 -3.74 -24.42
CA ALA A 363 -5.87 -5.15 -24.49
C ALA A 363 -4.61 -5.38 -25.33
N LEU A 364 -3.69 -6.16 -24.78
CA LEU A 364 -2.47 -6.67 -25.41
C LEU A 364 -2.61 -8.16 -25.70
N THR A 365 -2.21 -8.57 -26.90
CA THR A 365 -2.19 -9.99 -27.29
C THR A 365 -0.93 -10.67 -26.75
N ARG A 366 -1.06 -11.87 -26.17
CA ARG A 366 0.08 -12.69 -25.74
C ARG A 366 0.62 -13.58 -26.88
N PRO A 367 1.93 -13.91 -26.91
CA PRO A 367 2.99 -13.40 -26.02
C PRO A 367 3.44 -12.00 -26.41
N ILE A 368 3.73 -11.17 -25.41
CA ILE A 368 4.09 -9.74 -25.59
C ILE A 368 5.54 -9.60 -26.08
N ALA A 369 6.44 -10.50 -25.66
CA ALA A 369 7.72 -10.70 -26.33
C ALA A 369 7.55 -11.79 -27.40
N ALA A 370 7.54 -11.41 -28.67
CA ALA A 370 7.62 -12.38 -29.77
C ALA A 370 8.79 -13.35 -29.50
N GLN A 371 8.53 -14.66 -29.62
CA GLN A 371 9.50 -15.71 -29.33
C GLN A 371 10.87 -15.35 -29.90
N ARG A 372 11.83 -15.19 -28.99
CA ARG A 372 13.25 -14.95 -29.31
C ARG A 372 13.77 -16.21 -30.01
N HIS A 373 13.82 -16.19 -31.34
CA HIS A 373 14.60 -17.17 -32.12
C HIS A 373 16.07 -16.76 -32.13
#